data_AF-A0A0N9I305-F1
#
_entry.id   AF-A0A0N9I305-F1
#
_cell.length_a   1.000
_cell.length_b   1.000
_cell.length_c   1.000
_cell.angle_alpha   90.00
_cell.angle_beta   90.00
_cell.angle_gamma   90.00
#
_symmetry.space_group_name_H-M   'P 1'
#
loop_
_entity.id
_entity.type
_entity.pdbx_description
1 polymer ?
#
loop_
_entity_poly.entity_id
_entity_poly.type
_entity_poly.pdbx_seq_one_letter_code
_entity_poly.pdbx_strand_id
1 'polypeptide(L)'
;MTTAKRYPGFQLREGEELKTVTGPLTRHVGSLIGNRIQVPHPAPPDAEPLVPLDHLPHVPLESSTSGRFPVDDWSGDDSIGWWAEARDPAGDAVRAADALAACGSSGAIFVTTHRFGVGIPEYLFAYFREDPATTERKGLFGKVLSAVAGPKKYPNHWDPFEGKLVWTWECGIERVHGVATPLVGRSFPFPKVVRVAFTDGSLLYGRYDVGCLIHGEKVKK
;
A
#
# COMPACT_ATOMS: atom_id res chain seq x y z
N MET A 1 -19.70 20.56 2.87
CA MET A 1 -18.43 20.95 2.21
C MET A 1 -17.33 20.12 2.83
N THR A 2 -17.01 18.99 2.21
CA THR A 2 -15.90 18.13 2.62
C THR A 2 -14.63 18.82 2.12
N THR A 3 -13.81 19.36 3.02
CA THR A 3 -12.48 19.87 2.68
C THR A 3 -11.70 18.72 2.06
N ALA A 4 -11.46 18.77 0.76
CA ALA A 4 -10.65 17.76 0.06
C ALA A 4 -9.29 17.67 0.77
N LYS A 5 -9.03 16.52 1.38
CA LYS A 5 -7.75 16.27 2.06
C LYS A 5 -6.69 16.27 0.97
N ARG A 6 -5.84 17.31 0.94
CA ARG A 6 -4.80 17.43 -0.06
C ARG A 6 -3.66 16.48 0.31
N TYR A 7 -3.60 15.34 -0.34
CA TYR A 7 -2.46 14.46 -0.18
C TYR A 7 -1.24 15.05 -0.93
N PRO A 8 -0.08 15.20 -0.26
CA PRO A 8 1.11 15.70 -0.94
C PRO A 8 1.62 14.66 -1.94
N GLY A 9 2.15 15.15 -3.06
CA GLY A 9 2.86 14.30 -4.00
C GLY A 9 4.12 13.71 -3.35
N PHE A 10 4.50 12.48 -3.70
CA PHE A 10 5.81 11.95 -3.33
C PHE A 10 6.89 12.72 -4.10
N GLN A 11 7.68 13.45 -3.35
CA GLN A 11 8.93 14.05 -3.80
C GLN A 11 9.94 13.86 -2.69
N LEU A 12 11.12 13.34 -3.04
CA LEU A 12 12.25 13.34 -2.14
C LEU A 12 12.62 14.79 -1.82
N ARG A 13 12.77 15.08 -0.54
CA ARG A 13 13.29 16.35 -0.06
C ARG A 13 14.78 16.45 -0.43
N GLU A 14 15.32 17.65 -0.38
CA GLU A 14 16.76 17.85 -0.56
C GLU A 14 17.54 17.01 0.48
N GLY A 15 18.50 16.21 0.01
CA GLY A 15 19.26 15.27 0.85
C GLY A 15 18.50 14.02 1.31
N GLU A 16 17.23 13.84 0.94
CA GLU A 16 16.46 12.63 1.23
C GLU A 16 16.82 11.52 0.25
N GLU A 17 17.30 10.40 0.77
CA GLU A 17 17.64 9.22 -0.03
C GLU A 17 16.61 8.13 0.20
N LEU A 18 16.15 7.53 -0.90
CA LEU A 18 15.26 6.39 -0.86
C LEU A 18 16.05 5.11 -0.55
N LYS A 19 15.63 4.36 0.47
CA LYS A 19 16.29 3.13 0.92
C LYS A 19 15.46 1.89 0.64
N THR A 20 14.15 1.94 0.84
CA THR A 20 13.27 0.80 0.60
C THR A 20 12.01 1.24 -0.10
N VAL A 21 11.62 0.49 -1.14
CA VAL A 21 10.33 0.59 -1.82
C VAL A 21 9.86 -0.78 -2.23
N THR A 22 8.62 -1.08 -1.89
CA THR A 22 7.90 -2.25 -2.40
C THR A 22 6.97 -1.80 -3.52
N GLY A 23 6.91 -2.53 -4.64
CA GLY A 23 5.87 -2.31 -5.63
C GLY A 23 4.46 -2.67 -5.08
N PRO A 24 3.39 -2.38 -5.84
CA PRO A 24 2.08 -2.93 -5.51
C PRO A 24 2.15 -4.46 -5.51
N LEU A 25 1.53 -5.08 -4.51
CA LEU A 25 1.54 -6.55 -4.38
C LEU A 25 0.28 -7.21 -4.93
N THR A 26 -0.75 -6.43 -5.28
CA THR A 26 -2.08 -6.90 -5.70
C THR A 26 -2.68 -7.93 -4.72
N ARG A 27 -2.50 -7.68 -3.42
CA ARG A 27 -2.83 -8.59 -2.32
C ARG A 27 -3.52 -7.86 -1.17
N HIS A 28 -4.13 -8.62 -0.26
CA HIS A 28 -4.76 -8.11 0.95
C HIS A 28 -3.75 -7.67 2.02
N VAL A 29 -4.21 -6.77 2.88
CA VAL A 29 -3.59 -6.44 4.16
C VAL A 29 -4.22 -7.31 5.23
N GLY A 30 -3.43 -7.88 6.13
CA GLY A 30 -3.90 -8.52 7.35
C GLY A 30 -3.31 -7.82 8.58
N SER A 31 -3.86 -8.11 9.76
CA SER A 31 -3.31 -7.58 11.01
C SER A 31 -3.59 -8.47 12.22
N LEU A 32 -2.67 -8.45 13.18
CA LEU A 32 -2.84 -8.89 14.56
C LEU A 32 -2.74 -7.68 15.48
N ILE A 33 -3.86 -7.26 16.07
CA ILE A 33 -3.93 -6.11 16.99
C ILE A 33 -4.40 -6.60 18.36
N GLY A 34 -3.54 -6.50 19.36
CA GLY A 34 -3.72 -7.20 20.63
C GLY A 34 -3.81 -8.69 20.38
N ASN A 35 -4.99 -9.28 20.63
CA ASN A 35 -5.28 -10.70 20.37
C ASN A 35 -6.27 -10.90 19.21
N ARG A 36 -6.49 -9.87 18.38
CA ARG A 36 -7.48 -9.92 17.30
C ARG A 36 -6.79 -10.00 15.95
N ILE A 37 -7.03 -11.11 15.24
CA ILE A 37 -6.68 -11.26 13.83
C ILE A 37 -7.78 -10.62 12.96
N GLN A 38 -7.37 -9.89 11.93
CA GLN A 38 -8.25 -9.33 10.91
C GLN A 38 -7.66 -9.59 9.53
N VAL A 39 -8.36 -10.40 8.74
CA VAL A 39 -8.01 -10.70 7.34
C VAL A 39 -9.29 -10.69 6.50
N PRO A 40 -9.45 -9.74 5.56
CA PRO A 40 -8.60 -8.57 5.38
C PRO A 40 -8.67 -7.60 6.58
N HIS A 41 -7.62 -6.81 6.77
CA HIS A 41 -7.63 -5.62 7.59
C HIS A 41 -8.61 -4.60 6.98
N PRO A 42 -9.56 -4.05 7.75
CA PRO A 42 -10.54 -3.13 7.22
C PRO A 42 -9.91 -1.79 6.85
N ALA A 43 -10.31 -1.20 5.72
CA ALA A 43 -9.98 0.20 5.47
C ALA A 43 -10.70 1.12 6.47
N PRO A 44 -10.12 2.27 6.83
CA PRO A 44 -10.80 3.28 7.63
C PRO A 44 -12.14 3.69 7.00
N PRO A 45 -13.21 3.91 7.79
CA PRO A 45 -14.52 4.31 7.26
C PRO A 45 -14.53 5.62 6.47
N ASP A 46 -13.55 6.50 6.74
CA ASP A 46 -13.35 7.79 6.11
C ASP A 46 -12.28 7.76 4.99
N ALA A 47 -11.86 6.57 4.55
CA ALA A 47 -10.94 6.41 3.45
C ALA A 47 -11.55 6.96 2.14
N GLU A 48 -10.76 7.74 1.40
CA GLU A 48 -11.17 8.29 0.11
C GLU A 48 -11.37 7.18 -0.93
N PRO A 49 -12.40 7.28 -1.79
CA PRO A 49 -12.69 6.25 -2.76
C PRO A 49 -11.63 6.19 -3.85
N LEU A 50 -11.17 4.97 -4.14
CA LEU A 50 -10.31 4.68 -5.29
C LEU A 50 -11.14 4.32 -6.52
N VAL A 51 -10.52 4.49 -7.69
CA VAL A 51 -11.00 3.91 -8.94
C VAL A 51 -11.01 2.39 -8.79
N PRO A 52 -12.16 1.73 -9.02
CA PRO A 52 -12.19 0.27 -9.05
C PRO A 52 -11.27 -0.23 -10.15
N LEU A 53 -10.30 -1.06 -9.78
CA LEU A 53 -9.47 -1.77 -10.72
C LEU A 53 -10.07 -3.15 -10.96
N ASP A 54 -10.02 -3.61 -12.21
CA ASP A 54 -10.52 -4.93 -12.62
C ASP A 54 -9.53 -6.04 -12.22
N HIS A 55 -9.13 -6.03 -10.95
CA HIS A 55 -8.36 -7.07 -10.32
C HIS A 55 -8.85 -7.23 -8.88
N LEU A 56 -9.32 -8.43 -8.57
CA LEU A 56 -9.56 -8.82 -7.19
C LEU A 56 -8.30 -9.52 -6.69
N PRO A 57 -7.73 -9.13 -5.54
CA PRO A 57 -6.74 -9.97 -4.87
C PRO A 57 -7.31 -11.37 -4.67
N HIS A 58 -6.43 -12.37 -4.62
CA HIS A 58 -6.84 -13.75 -4.32
C HIS A 58 -7.68 -13.78 -3.04
N VAL A 59 -8.70 -14.63 -3.01
CA VAL A 59 -9.53 -14.81 -1.81
C VAL A 59 -8.66 -15.37 -0.69
N PRO A 60 -8.64 -14.75 0.51
CA PRO A 60 -7.88 -15.29 1.62
C PRO A 60 -8.35 -16.68 2.06
N LEU A 61 -7.39 -17.49 2.52
CA LEU A 61 -7.67 -18.82 3.03
C LEU A 61 -8.59 -18.75 4.26
N GLU A 62 -9.46 -19.75 4.41
CA GLU A 62 -10.36 -19.85 5.56
C GLU A 62 -9.60 -19.89 6.90
N SER A 63 -8.43 -20.54 6.94
CA SER A 63 -7.56 -20.53 8.12
C SER A 63 -7.12 -19.11 8.49
N SER A 64 -6.80 -18.27 7.51
CA SER A 64 -6.39 -16.88 7.70
C SER A 64 -7.54 -16.01 8.20
N THR A 65 -8.70 -16.10 7.56
CA THR A 65 -9.88 -15.29 7.92
C THR A 65 -10.50 -15.69 9.25
N SER A 66 -10.41 -16.98 9.61
CA SER A 66 -10.85 -17.48 10.92
C SER A 66 -9.84 -17.27 12.05
N GLY A 67 -8.64 -16.76 11.74
CA GLY A 67 -7.56 -16.56 12.71
C GLY A 67 -7.03 -17.87 13.31
N ARG A 68 -7.25 -19.01 12.63
CA ARG A 68 -6.85 -20.34 13.08
C ARG A 68 -5.50 -20.73 12.52
N PHE A 69 -4.48 -19.95 12.86
CA PHE A 69 -3.11 -20.28 12.49
C PHE A 69 -2.11 -19.83 13.59
N PRO A 70 -1.07 -20.64 13.87
CA PRO A 70 0.03 -20.26 14.74
C PRO A 70 0.76 -18.99 14.26
N VAL A 71 0.97 -18.03 15.16
CA VAL A 71 1.93 -16.91 15.06
C VAL A 71 2.07 -16.29 13.64
N ASP A 72 3.00 -16.79 12.83
CA ASP A 72 3.44 -16.26 11.54
C ASP A 72 2.98 -17.09 10.32
N ASP A 73 2.11 -18.08 10.51
CA ASP A 73 1.60 -18.94 9.44
C ASP A 73 0.75 -18.18 8.40
N TRP A 74 0.39 -16.91 8.67
CA TRP A 74 -0.22 -16.01 7.67
C TRP A 74 0.64 -15.92 6.40
N SER A 75 1.97 -16.08 6.50
CA SER A 75 2.86 -16.01 5.34
C SER A 75 2.70 -17.20 4.38
N GLY A 76 1.99 -18.25 4.77
CA GLY A 76 1.57 -19.34 3.89
C GLY A 76 0.41 -18.96 2.96
N ASP A 77 -0.33 -17.90 3.28
CA ASP A 77 -1.43 -17.40 2.46
C ASP A 77 -0.91 -16.38 1.44
N ASP A 78 -0.83 -16.77 0.17
CA ASP A 78 -0.34 -15.88 -0.89
C ASP A 78 -1.32 -14.76 -1.22
N SER A 79 -2.56 -14.78 -0.72
CA SER A 79 -3.45 -13.63 -0.84
C SER A 79 -3.03 -12.45 0.03
N ILE A 80 -2.20 -12.68 1.05
CA ILE A 80 -1.78 -11.66 2.03
C ILE A 80 -0.43 -11.10 1.60
N GLY A 81 -0.42 -9.81 1.27
CA GLY A 81 0.78 -9.07 0.84
C GLY A 81 1.39 -8.28 1.99
N TRP A 82 0.56 -7.83 2.92
CA TRP A 82 0.94 -6.99 4.04
C TRP A 82 0.39 -7.56 5.35
N TRP A 83 1.16 -7.44 6.42
CA TRP A 83 0.75 -7.90 7.74
C TRP A 83 1.22 -6.92 8.81
N ALA A 84 0.32 -6.39 9.63
CA ALA A 84 0.67 -5.54 10.77
C ALA A 84 0.50 -6.28 12.10
N GLU A 85 1.46 -6.12 13.01
CA GLU A 85 1.41 -6.63 14.37
C GLU A 85 1.55 -5.46 15.35
N ALA A 86 0.60 -5.33 16.26
CA ALA A 86 0.64 -4.30 17.30
C ALA A 86 -0.11 -4.75 18.55
N ARG A 87 0.23 -4.20 19.71
CA ARG A 87 -0.58 -4.38 20.93
C ARG A 87 -1.75 -3.40 20.99
N ASP A 88 -1.57 -2.21 20.46
CA ASP A 88 -2.49 -1.08 20.53
C ASP A 88 -2.94 -0.69 19.10
N PRO A 89 -4.25 -0.48 18.84
CA PRO A 89 -4.73 0.02 17.55
C PRO A 89 -4.14 1.38 17.13
N ALA A 90 -3.59 2.17 18.05
CA ALA A 90 -2.95 3.44 17.74
C ALA A 90 -1.52 3.30 17.16
N GLY A 91 -0.97 2.08 17.14
CA GLY A 91 0.40 1.81 16.73
C GLY A 91 0.70 2.11 15.26
N ASP A 92 1.96 2.40 14.94
CA ASP A 92 2.39 2.85 13.62
C ASP A 92 2.21 1.79 12.54
N ALA A 93 2.43 0.51 12.84
CA ALA A 93 2.14 -0.57 11.90
C ALA A 93 0.64 -0.65 11.57
N VAL A 94 -0.24 -0.33 12.52
CA VAL A 94 -1.69 -0.30 12.29
C VAL A 94 -2.06 0.88 11.39
N ARG A 95 -1.50 2.07 11.64
CA ARG A 95 -1.71 3.24 10.77
C ARG A 95 -1.20 3.01 9.35
N ALA A 96 -0.10 2.30 9.20
CA ALA A 96 0.39 1.86 7.90
C ALA A 96 -0.57 0.84 7.24
N ALA A 97 -1.10 -0.12 8.00
CA ALA A 97 -2.09 -1.08 7.51
C ALA A 97 -3.41 -0.42 7.10
N ASP A 98 -3.90 0.55 7.88
CA ASP A 98 -5.06 1.38 7.56
C ASP A 98 -4.85 2.08 6.21
N ALA A 99 -3.69 2.71 6.03
CA ALA A 99 -3.32 3.41 4.82
C ALA A 99 -3.15 2.46 3.62
N LEU A 100 -2.57 1.28 3.82
CA LEU A 100 -2.45 0.25 2.78
C LEU A 100 -3.83 -0.32 2.41
N ALA A 101 -4.71 -0.57 3.38
CA ALA A 101 -6.07 -1.04 3.13
C ALA A 101 -6.90 0.00 2.39
N ALA A 102 -6.73 1.29 2.71
CA ALA A 102 -7.32 2.41 1.96
C ALA A 102 -6.78 2.49 0.53
N CYS A 103 -5.51 2.14 0.30
CA CYS A 103 -4.91 1.99 -1.02
C CYS A 103 -5.41 0.75 -1.80
N GLY A 104 -6.26 -0.08 -1.18
CA GLY A 104 -6.63 -1.39 -1.69
C GLY A 104 -5.40 -2.28 -1.90
N SER A 105 -5.38 -3.03 -2.98
CA SER A 105 -4.28 -3.94 -3.32
C SER A 105 -3.08 -3.25 -4.01
N SER A 106 -3.14 -1.93 -4.19
CA SER A 106 -2.23 -1.13 -5.04
C SER A 106 -1.23 -0.26 -4.27
N GLY A 107 -1.29 -0.27 -2.93
CA GLY A 107 -0.40 0.50 -2.08
C GLY A 107 1.03 -0.04 -2.04
N ALA A 108 1.98 0.88 -1.82
CA ALA A 108 3.40 0.63 -1.64
C ALA A 108 3.89 1.29 -0.35
N ILE A 109 4.93 0.73 0.28
CA ILE A 109 5.68 1.44 1.32
C ILE A 109 6.92 2.10 0.74
N PHE A 110 7.33 3.17 1.40
CA PHE A 110 8.56 3.89 1.11
C PHE A 110 9.29 4.14 2.42
N VAL A 111 10.58 3.82 2.46
CA VAL A 111 11.47 4.15 3.56
C VAL A 111 12.62 4.96 3.01
N THR A 112 12.81 6.15 3.54
CA THR A 112 13.87 7.07 3.17
C THR A 112 14.79 7.35 4.35
N THR A 113 15.83 8.13 4.15
CA THR A 113 16.65 8.65 5.25
C THR A 113 15.92 9.65 6.16
N HIS A 114 14.69 10.06 5.81
CA HIS A 114 13.94 11.09 6.53
C HIS A 114 12.56 10.64 7.03
N ARG A 115 11.94 9.65 6.39
CA ARG A 115 10.58 9.22 6.72
C ARG A 115 10.26 7.81 6.25
N PHE A 116 9.22 7.28 6.86
CA PHE A 116 8.44 6.16 6.36
C PHE A 116 7.12 6.69 5.80
N GLY A 117 6.56 6.02 4.80
CA GLY A 117 5.15 6.20 4.51
C GLY A 117 4.56 5.16 3.57
N VAL A 118 3.27 5.33 3.31
CA VAL A 118 2.47 4.54 2.39
C VAL A 118 2.01 5.44 1.24
N GLY A 119 2.20 4.97 0.01
CA GLY A 119 1.85 5.72 -1.17
C GLY A 119 1.14 4.89 -2.24
N ILE A 120 0.45 5.60 -3.13
CA ILE A 120 -0.28 5.05 -4.28
C ILE A 120 -0.20 6.05 -5.45
N PRO A 121 -0.27 5.62 -6.73
CA PRO A 121 -0.31 6.55 -7.85
C PRO A 121 -1.51 7.48 -7.80
N GLU A 122 -1.28 8.74 -8.13
CA GLU A 122 -2.29 9.80 -8.17
C GLU A 122 -3.50 9.41 -9.04
N TYR A 123 -3.27 8.78 -10.19
CA TYR A 123 -4.33 8.42 -11.13
C TYR A 123 -5.33 7.38 -10.62
N LEU A 124 -5.07 6.76 -9.46
CA LEU A 124 -5.97 5.78 -8.84
C LEU A 124 -7.05 6.39 -7.94
N PHE A 125 -7.01 7.68 -7.58
CA PHE A 125 -8.14 8.28 -6.88
C PHE A 125 -9.24 8.72 -7.84
N ALA A 126 -10.50 8.53 -7.42
CA ALA A 126 -11.67 8.91 -8.21
C ALA A 126 -11.69 10.42 -8.54
N TYR A 127 -11.42 11.28 -7.55
CA TYR A 127 -11.50 12.73 -7.74
C TYR A 127 -10.41 13.31 -8.67
N PHE A 128 -9.22 12.72 -8.75
CA PHE A 128 -8.18 13.15 -9.71
C PHE A 128 -8.59 12.87 -11.16
N ARG A 129 -9.57 11.98 -11.38
CA ARG A 129 -10.17 11.78 -12.70
C ARG A 129 -11.32 12.73 -13.00
N GLU A 130 -11.92 13.32 -11.97
CA GLU A 130 -13.04 14.24 -12.09
C GLU A 130 -12.61 15.71 -12.25
N ASP A 131 -11.30 16.02 -12.22
CA ASP A 131 -10.80 17.40 -12.34
C ASP A 131 -11.28 18.08 -13.66
N PRO A 132 -12.22 19.06 -13.60
CA PRO A 132 -12.89 19.63 -14.75
C PRO A 132 -12.05 20.66 -15.52
N ALA A 133 -10.81 20.96 -15.11
CA ALA A 133 -9.97 21.94 -15.78
C ALA A 133 -9.56 21.55 -17.22
N THR A 134 -9.85 20.32 -17.64
CA THR A 134 -9.75 19.88 -19.05
C THR A 134 -11.07 19.90 -19.80
N THR A 135 -12.17 20.28 -19.14
CA THR A 135 -13.53 20.30 -19.70
C THR A 135 -14.07 21.70 -19.96
N GLU A 136 -13.23 22.74 -20.03
CA GLU A 136 -13.61 24.04 -20.59
C GLU A 136 -12.79 24.42 -21.81
N ARG A 137 -13.26 23.98 -22.98
CA ARG A 137 -13.46 24.82 -24.19
C ARG A 137 -13.90 23.93 -25.34
N LYS A 138 -15.22 23.82 -25.55
CA LYS A 138 -15.88 23.98 -26.87
C LYS A 138 -17.38 23.67 -26.76
N GLY A 139 -18.16 24.73 -26.91
CA GLY A 139 -19.26 24.79 -27.89
C GLY A 139 -20.46 23.90 -27.64
N LEU A 140 -21.59 24.55 -27.32
CA LEU A 140 -22.92 24.11 -27.74
C LEU A 140 -22.86 23.62 -29.21
N PHE A 141 -23.63 22.58 -29.51
CA PHE A 141 -23.78 21.86 -30.79
C PHE A 141 -22.82 20.70 -31.04
N GLY A 142 -23.33 19.48 -30.84
CA GLY A 142 -22.79 18.29 -31.49
C GLY A 142 -22.85 17.05 -30.61
N LYS A 143 -23.86 16.21 -30.84
CA LYS A 143 -23.81 14.79 -30.48
C LYS A 143 -22.52 14.18 -31.03
N VAL A 144 -21.53 13.87 -30.19
CA VAL A 144 -20.51 12.83 -30.47
C VAL A 144 -20.02 12.25 -29.14
N LEU A 145 -20.39 10.98 -28.95
CA LEU A 145 -19.71 9.92 -28.19
C LEU A 145 -19.27 10.21 -26.75
N SER A 146 -20.00 9.57 -25.84
CA SER A 146 -19.44 8.82 -24.71
C SER A 146 -18.31 7.88 -25.17
N ALA A 147 -17.15 8.46 -25.43
CA ALA A 147 -15.85 7.81 -25.52
C ALA A 147 -14.92 8.82 -24.84
N VAL A 148 -14.40 8.58 -23.64
CA VAL A 148 -13.53 7.47 -23.30
C VAL A 148 -13.60 7.21 -21.79
N ALA A 149 -14.28 6.15 -21.38
CA ALA A 149 -14.01 5.48 -20.11
C ALA A 149 -14.25 3.97 -20.25
N GLY A 150 -13.88 3.39 -21.39
CA GLY A 150 -13.46 1.99 -21.35
C GLY A 150 -12.34 1.89 -20.30
N PRO A 151 -12.26 0.81 -19.51
CA PRO A 151 -11.20 0.67 -18.53
C PRO A 151 -9.89 0.82 -19.28
N LYS A 152 -9.18 1.93 -19.06
CA LYS A 152 -7.74 1.95 -19.36
C LYS A 152 -7.25 0.72 -18.61
N LYS A 153 -6.65 -0.24 -19.34
CA LYS A 153 -5.88 -1.31 -18.71
C LYS A 153 -4.74 -0.61 -17.99
N TYR A 154 -5.01 -0.21 -16.75
CA TYR A 154 -3.99 0.31 -15.88
C TYR A 154 -3.03 -0.85 -15.66
N PRO A 155 -1.72 -0.62 -15.82
CA PRO A 155 -0.78 -1.71 -15.66
C PRO A 155 -0.93 -2.24 -14.23
N ASN A 156 -1.06 -3.56 -14.08
CA ASN A 156 -1.11 -4.24 -12.78
C ASN A 156 0.20 -4.09 -11.98
N HIS A 157 1.19 -3.43 -12.59
CA HIS A 157 2.44 -2.98 -12.00
C HIS A 157 2.55 -1.49 -12.33
N TRP A 158 2.63 -0.64 -11.32
CA TRP A 158 3.12 0.71 -11.52
C TRP A 158 4.54 0.75 -10.97
N ASP A 159 5.43 1.45 -11.68
CA ASP A 159 6.80 1.61 -11.24
C ASP A 159 6.82 2.70 -10.15
N PRO A 160 7.23 2.40 -8.91
CA PRO A 160 7.25 3.39 -7.85
C PRO A 160 8.34 4.45 -7.98
N PHE A 161 9.17 4.35 -9.01
CA PHE A 161 10.10 5.37 -9.45
C PHE A 161 9.54 6.25 -10.58
N GLU A 162 8.36 5.92 -11.13
CA GLU A 162 7.73 6.64 -12.24
C GLU A 162 6.31 7.13 -11.90
N GLY A 163 5.98 8.34 -12.38
CA GLY A 163 4.65 8.93 -12.21
C GLY A 163 4.47 9.74 -10.92
N LYS A 164 3.32 10.40 -10.82
CA LYS A 164 2.94 11.15 -9.63
C LYS A 164 2.37 10.21 -8.59
N LEU A 165 3.00 10.23 -7.44
CA LEU A 165 2.67 9.42 -6.29
C LEU A 165 2.01 10.27 -5.23
N VAL A 166 1.15 9.67 -4.43
CA VAL A 166 0.38 10.33 -3.39
C VAL A 166 0.61 9.61 -2.08
N TRP A 167 1.06 10.33 -1.04
CA TRP A 167 1.19 9.78 0.30
C TRP A 167 -0.17 9.69 0.98
N THR A 168 -0.63 8.49 1.34
CA THR A 168 -1.85 8.32 2.14
C THR A 168 -1.58 8.40 3.64
N TRP A 169 -0.36 8.07 4.06
CA TRP A 169 0.16 8.25 5.41
C TRP A 169 1.68 8.36 5.41
N GLU A 170 2.25 9.16 6.32
CA GLU A 170 3.70 9.25 6.54
C GLU A 170 4.01 9.49 8.03
N CYS A 171 5.23 9.12 8.43
CA CYS A 171 5.80 9.42 9.74
C CYS A 171 7.32 9.65 9.61
N GLY A 172 7.91 10.38 10.56
CA GLY A 172 9.34 10.65 10.53
C GLY A 172 10.18 9.39 10.75
N ILE A 173 11.40 9.36 10.20
CA ILE A 173 12.28 8.18 10.27
C ILE A 173 12.66 7.83 11.72
N GLU A 174 12.63 8.81 12.62
CA GLU A 174 12.86 8.60 14.06
C GLU A 174 11.85 7.64 14.70
N ARG A 175 10.71 7.41 14.05
CA ARG A 175 9.70 6.44 14.49
C ARG A 175 9.96 5.03 13.98
N VAL A 176 10.91 4.84 13.07
CA VAL A 176 11.33 3.53 12.57
C VAL A 176 12.56 3.07 13.35
N HIS A 177 12.42 1.96 14.08
CA HIS A 177 13.52 1.33 14.80
C HIS A 177 14.46 0.58 13.84
N GLY A 178 13.93 -0.04 12.79
CA GLY A 178 14.75 -0.71 11.79
C GLY A 178 13.96 -1.35 10.67
N VAL A 179 14.67 -1.67 9.59
CA VAL A 179 14.15 -2.44 8.45
C VAL A 179 15.00 -3.70 8.31
N ALA A 180 14.37 -4.84 8.03
CA ALA A 180 15.06 -6.11 7.84
C ALA A 180 14.34 -7.00 6.83
N THR A 181 15.00 -8.07 6.37
CA THR A 181 14.39 -9.12 5.54
C THR A 181 14.37 -10.46 6.26
N PRO A 182 13.44 -10.67 7.22
CA PRO A 182 13.39 -11.90 8.00
C PRO A 182 12.92 -13.09 7.16
N LEU A 183 13.29 -14.31 7.61
CA LEU A 183 12.61 -15.53 7.19
C LEU A 183 11.31 -15.66 8.00
N VAL A 184 10.18 -15.84 7.32
CA VAL A 184 8.85 -15.89 7.94
C VAL A 184 8.09 -17.13 7.47
N GLY A 185 7.38 -17.78 8.39
CA GLY A 185 6.59 -18.98 8.13
C GLY A 185 7.42 -20.24 8.06
N ARG A 186 6.82 -21.29 7.50
CA ARG A 186 7.36 -22.66 7.52
C ARG A 186 7.58 -23.27 6.13
N SER A 187 7.30 -22.53 5.06
CA SER A 187 7.48 -23.03 3.69
C SER A 187 8.95 -22.98 3.26
N PHE A 188 9.33 -23.88 2.35
CA PHE A 188 10.59 -23.80 1.62
C PHE A 188 10.31 -23.85 0.11
N PRO A 189 10.72 -22.84 -0.68
CA PRO A 189 11.42 -21.62 -0.24
C PRO A 189 10.55 -20.71 0.64
N PHE A 190 11.21 -19.92 1.50
CA PHE A 190 10.55 -18.89 2.31
C PHE A 190 10.06 -17.73 1.44
N PRO A 191 8.92 -17.11 1.77
CA PRO A 191 8.49 -15.90 1.09
C PRO A 191 9.49 -14.75 1.33
N LYS A 192 9.73 -13.95 0.29
CA LYS A 192 10.53 -12.72 0.39
C LYS A 192 9.72 -11.66 1.12
N VAL A 193 10.13 -11.31 2.33
CA VAL A 193 9.41 -10.37 3.21
C VAL A 193 10.36 -9.29 3.72
N VAL A 194 9.93 -8.03 3.64
CA VAL A 194 10.53 -6.90 4.34
C VAL A 194 9.75 -6.66 5.62
N ARG A 195 10.45 -6.42 6.73
CA ARG A 195 9.87 -6.03 8.01
C ARG A 195 10.34 -4.65 8.38
N VAL A 196 9.40 -3.76 8.67
CA VAL A 196 9.63 -2.47 9.31
C VAL A 196 9.23 -2.58 10.76
N ALA A 197 10.19 -2.36 11.66
CA ALA A 197 9.95 -2.27 13.09
C ALA A 197 9.83 -0.80 13.50
N PHE A 198 8.76 -0.45 14.19
CA PHE A 198 8.53 0.90 14.69
C PHE A 198 8.97 1.02 16.16
N THR A 199 9.25 2.24 16.58
CA THR A 199 9.72 2.57 17.94
C THR A 199 8.68 2.31 19.03
N ASP A 200 7.39 2.26 18.69
CA ASP A 200 6.30 1.86 19.58
C ASP A 200 6.18 0.34 19.78
N GLY A 201 7.08 -0.43 19.15
CA GLY A 201 7.12 -1.89 19.22
C GLY A 201 6.18 -2.60 18.24
N SER A 202 5.44 -1.86 17.40
CA SER A 202 4.63 -2.44 16.32
C SER A 202 5.50 -2.83 15.12
N LEU A 203 5.05 -3.82 14.35
CA LEU A 203 5.77 -4.40 13.23
C LEU A 203 4.88 -4.42 11.99
N LEU A 204 5.42 -3.97 10.84
CA LEU A 204 4.79 -4.13 9.54
C LEU A 204 5.64 -5.07 8.69
N TYR A 205 5.02 -6.10 8.14
CA TYR A 205 5.61 -7.02 7.18
C TYR A 205 5.00 -6.78 5.81
N GLY A 206 5.81 -6.85 4.76
CA GLY A 206 5.37 -6.76 3.39
C GLY A 206 6.10 -7.76 2.52
N ARG A 207 5.40 -8.47 1.64
CA ARG A 207 6.07 -9.22 0.58
C ARG A 207 6.79 -8.24 -0.35
N TYR A 208 7.81 -8.73 -1.05
CA TYR A 208 8.43 -7.97 -2.13
C TYR A 208 8.88 -8.90 -3.25
N ASP A 209 9.00 -8.35 -4.45
CA ASP A 209 9.42 -9.08 -5.64
C ASP A 209 10.56 -8.36 -6.36
N VAL A 210 11.03 -8.95 -7.46
CA VAL A 210 11.99 -8.37 -8.40
C VAL A 210 11.56 -6.96 -8.79
N GLY A 211 12.52 -6.05 -8.82
CA GLY A 211 12.29 -4.64 -9.13
C GLY A 211 12.03 -3.76 -7.90
N CYS A 212 11.68 -4.34 -6.76
CA CYS A 212 11.65 -3.62 -5.48
C CYS A 212 13.07 -3.12 -5.11
N LEU A 213 13.13 -2.04 -4.34
CA LEU A 213 14.36 -1.55 -3.74
C LEU A 213 14.35 -1.95 -2.27
N ILE A 214 15.33 -2.70 -1.81
CA ILE A 214 15.44 -3.12 -0.41
C ILE A 214 16.84 -2.76 0.06
N HIS A 215 16.96 -1.95 1.12
CA HIS A 215 18.24 -1.48 1.65
C HIS A 215 19.14 -0.76 0.64
N GLY A 216 18.55 -0.03 -0.31
CA GLY A 216 19.26 0.68 -1.37
C GLY A 216 19.65 -0.20 -2.56
N GLU A 217 19.29 -1.48 -2.54
CA GLU A 217 19.62 -2.42 -3.61
C GLU A 217 18.36 -2.87 -4.35
N LYS A 218 18.41 -2.84 -5.70
CA LYS A 218 17.30 -3.33 -6.52
C LYS A 218 17.32 -4.86 -6.52
N VAL A 219 16.19 -5.47 -6.16
CA VAL A 219 16.02 -6.92 -6.14
C VAL A 219 16.06 -7.45 -7.58
N LYS A 220 17.03 -8.32 -7.85
CA LYS A 220 17.22 -8.97 -9.16
C LYS A 220 16.56 -10.35 -9.19
N LYS A 221 16.36 -10.88 -10.40
CA LYS A 221 15.88 -12.25 -10.63
C LYS A 221 16.86 -13.28 -10.10
#